data_AF-A0A074WQE4-F1
#
_entry.id   AF-A0A074WQE4-F1
#
_cell.length_a   1.000
_cell.length_b   1.000
_cell.length_c   1.000
_cell.angle_alpha   90.00
_cell.angle_beta   90.00
_cell.angle_gamma   90.00
#
_symmetry.space_group_name_H-M   'P 1'
#
loop_
_entity.id
_entity.type
_entity.pdbx_description
1 polymer ?
#
loop_
_entity_poly.entity_id
_entity_poly.type
_entity_poly.pdbx_seq_one_letter_code
_entity_poly.pdbx_strand_id
1 'polypeptide(L)'
;MDILPLELVTRIIDIVSYPDPDDERSHKARLASLALVSKQWRVIVESQTFCAIRVESTELETFDQVYGGLLGTQRRSCLSDIVLAWTPPGQCRKKWRARSRHERAAENQRNNESFTAAIRDLFTILASWPYDAKRDRAIALSIYQKGPLPESVKLLAPETIPEVKRIASFRCDEQEIRIGSLPLVASRLPNLQTCHWEYFNSNEPLNSIRTRRDQFARHLSLLTDSSIRQAHFTIRTYTPDNEDPETSSLLLPGHTTDHLSKSLHSFSQSENLSVLDIHEVIISPALFWPAGNGASTPYWPNLTILRVTVNPMAADGGWYFEQNPHVTPDNDDDRSSQHGAIYNTTHRFRAWPSPKMETLLHSMAKAVTRMPALKFFAAGSQMPWPHSIDFEFFYLTPGEKQDLGEPEEGTIFDSNDITKPRLFWRVPRFWRMNESVEKLWKDTLGSEGIIEYQEWVLGKSYRSEVCKDSTQPSD
;
A
#
# COMPACT_ATOMS: atom_id res chain seq x y z
N MET A 1 24.97 -38.76 -16.24
CA MET A 1 23.89 -37.86 -15.79
C MET A 1 23.39 -36.95 -16.92
N ASP A 2 24.19 -36.65 -17.95
CA ASP A 2 23.76 -35.83 -19.12
C ASP A 2 22.75 -36.51 -20.08
N ILE A 3 22.25 -37.70 -19.71
CA ILE A 3 21.25 -38.45 -20.47
C ILE A 3 19.83 -38.15 -19.94
N LEU A 4 19.73 -37.51 -18.77
CA LEU A 4 18.44 -37.13 -18.18
C LEU A 4 17.84 -35.93 -18.96
N PRO A 5 16.57 -36.01 -19.38
CA PRO A 5 15.82 -34.87 -19.91
C PRO A 5 15.89 -33.65 -18.99
N LEU A 6 15.93 -32.45 -19.58
CA LEU A 6 16.05 -31.18 -18.85
C LEU A 6 14.93 -31.01 -17.82
N GLU A 7 13.73 -31.47 -18.16
CA GLU A 7 12.54 -31.41 -17.31
C GLU A 7 12.71 -32.24 -16.03
N LEU A 8 13.39 -33.40 -16.13
CA LEU A 8 13.66 -34.24 -14.96
C LEU A 8 14.76 -33.65 -14.10
N VAL A 9 15.80 -33.07 -14.70
CA VAL A 9 16.87 -32.38 -13.95
C VAL A 9 16.30 -31.18 -13.19
N THR A 10 15.45 -30.36 -13.84
CA THR A 10 14.77 -29.23 -13.18
C THR A 10 13.91 -29.71 -12.02
N ARG A 11 13.09 -30.75 -12.20
CA ARG A 11 12.28 -31.31 -11.10
C ARG A 11 13.12 -31.82 -9.93
N ILE A 12 14.24 -32.49 -10.20
CA ILE A 12 15.13 -32.96 -9.12
C ILE A 12 15.69 -31.77 -8.34
N ILE A 13 16.15 -30.73 -9.04
CA ILE A 13 16.67 -29.52 -8.41
C ILE A 13 15.58 -28.83 -7.59
N ASP A 14 14.35 -28.69 -8.12
CA ASP A 14 13.22 -28.08 -7.40
C ASP A 14 12.91 -28.81 -6.09
N ILE A 15 12.89 -30.15 -6.11
CA ILE A 15 12.67 -30.97 -4.90
C ILE A 15 13.80 -30.73 -3.88
N VAL A 16 15.05 -30.63 -4.33
CA VAL A 16 16.20 -30.38 -3.46
C VAL A 16 16.26 -28.92 -2.96
N SER A 17 15.62 -28.00 -3.68
CA SER A 17 15.51 -26.57 -3.32
C SER A 17 14.49 -26.31 -2.21
N TYR A 18 13.59 -27.26 -1.90
CA TYR A 18 12.64 -27.07 -0.80
C TYR A 18 13.37 -27.04 0.55
N PRO A 19 13.07 -26.04 1.41
CA PRO A 19 13.65 -25.97 2.74
C PRO A 19 13.18 -27.17 3.57
N ASP A 20 14.12 -28.01 3.98
CA ASP A 20 13.88 -29.04 4.99
C ASP A 20 13.92 -28.34 6.37
N PRO A 21 12.82 -28.34 7.14
CA PRO A 21 12.76 -27.64 8.42
C PRO A 21 13.78 -28.17 9.45
N ASP A 22 14.31 -29.39 9.26
CA ASP A 22 15.26 -30.03 10.18
C ASP A 22 16.74 -29.89 9.75
N ASP A 23 17.04 -29.27 8.60
CA ASP A 23 18.41 -29.15 8.06
C ASP A 23 19.02 -27.77 8.36
N GLU A 24 20.10 -27.73 9.15
CA GLU A 24 20.84 -26.50 9.47
C GLU A 24 21.62 -25.93 8.25
N ARG A 25 21.79 -26.70 7.16
CA ARG A 25 22.50 -26.22 5.97
C ARG A 25 21.63 -25.33 5.10
N SER A 26 22.18 -24.16 4.75
CA SER A 26 21.59 -23.27 3.73
C SER A 26 21.31 -24.03 2.42
N HIS A 27 20.05 -24.00 1.96
CA HIS A 27 19.62 -24.59 0.68
C HIS A 27 20.52 -24.19 -0.50
N LYS A 28 21.04 -22.95 -0.51
CA LYS A 28 21.96 -22.47 -1.55
C LYS A 28 23.28 -23.25 -1.58
N ALA A 29 23.78 -23.69 -0.42
CA ALA A 29 24.98 -24.50 -0.34
C ALA A 29 24.77 -25.92 -0.91
N ARG A 30 23.57 -26.50 -0.73
CA ARG A 30 23.18 -27.78 -1.34
C ARG A 30 23.14 -27.65 -2.86
N LEU A 31 22.49 -26.60 -3.36
CA LEU A 31 22.41 -26.31 -4.80
C LEU A 31 23.79 -26.09 -5.44
N ALA A 32 24.70 -25.37 -4.77
CA ALA A 32 26.04 -25.13 -5.28
C ALA A 32 26.82 -26.42 -5.61
N SER A 33 26.62 -27.49 -4.82
CA SER A 33 27.25 -28.79 -5.10
C SER A 33 26.72 -29.45 -6.39
N LEU A 34 25.43 -29.27 -6.68
CA LEU A 34 24.78 -29.78 -7.88
C LEU A 34 25.26 -29.06 -9.15
N ALA A 35 25.70 -27.81 -9.03
CA ALA A 35 26.27 -27.06 -10.15
C ALA A 35 27.58 -27.68 -10.68
N LEU A 36 28.25 -28.55 -9.91
CA LEU A 36 29.49 -29.22 -10.30
C LEU A 36 29.26 -30.51 -11.08
N VAL A 37 28.03 -31.03 -11.14
CA VAL A 37 27.71 -32.33 -11.75
C VAL A 37 27.91 -32.31 -13.27
N SER A 38 27.36 -31.30 -13.96
CA SER A 38 27.55 -31.11 -15.40
C SER A 38 27.18 -29.70 -15.84
N LYS A 39 27.46 -29.36 -17.11
CA LYS A 39 27.09 -28.06 -17.68
C LYS A 39 25.57 -27.81 -17.63
N GLN A 40 24.76 -28.83 -17.86
CA GLN A 40 23.30 -28.74 -17.85
C GLN A 40 22.77 -28.42 -16.44
N TRP A 41 23.28 -29.16 -15.44
CA TRP A 41 22.94 -28.92 -14.04
C TRP A 41 23.38 -27.53 -13.59
N ARG A 42 24.59 -27.11 -13.96
CA ARG A 42 25.10 -25.77 -13.66
C ARG A 42 24.17 -24.67 -14.19
N VAL A 43 23.72 -24.75 -15.44
CA VAL A 43 22.83 -23.74 -16.02
C VAL A 43 21.52 -23.63 -15.22
N ILE A 44 20.90 -24.75 -14.86
CA ILE A 44 19.65 -24.75 -14.09
C ILE A 44 19.89 -24.20 -12.67
N VAL A 45 20.91 -24.73 -11.97
CA VAL A 45 21.24 -24.27 -10.61
C VAL A 45 21.56 -22.78 -10.59
N GLU A 46 22.36 -22.29 -11.53
CA GLU A 46 22.69 -20.86 -11.63
C GLU A 46 21.42 -20.04 -11.90
N SER A 47 20.52 -20.51 -12.77
CA SER A 47 19.26 -19.78 -13.04
C SER A 47 18.38 -19.63 -11.79
N GLN A 48 18.33 -20.63 -10.92
CA GLN A 48 17.58 -20.56 -9.66
C GLN A 48 18.33 -19.78 -8.57
N THR A 49 19.66 -19.90 -8.53
CA THR A 49 20.47 -19.24 -7.50
C THR A 49 20.59 -17.74 -7.74
N PHE A 50 20.63 -17.31 -9.01
CA PHE A 50 20.84 -15.92 -9.42
C PHE A 50 19.56 -15.21 -9.90
N CYS A 51 18.38 -15.83 -9.83
CA CYS A 51 17.14 -15.13 -10.15
C CYS A 51 16.74 -14.08 -9.11
N ALA A 52 17.02 -14.35 -7.82
CA ALA A 52 16.70 -13.46 -6.71
C ALA A 52 17.90 -13.30 -5.78
N ILE A 53 18.44 -12.08 -5.69
CA ILE A 53 19.61 -11.76 -4.88
C ILE A 53 19.28 -10.73 -3.81
N ARG A 54 19.72 -11.02 -2.59
CA ARG A 54 19.84 -10.07 -1.49
C ARG A 54 21.29 -9.60 -1.45
N VAL A 55 21.53 -8.29 -1.56
CA VAL A 55 22.86 -7.69 -1.55
C VAL A 55 22.95 -6.69 -0.40
N GLU A 56 23.99 -6.77 0.42
CA GLU A 56 24.24 -5.73 1.41
C GLU A 56 24.90 -4.51 0.76
N SER A 57 24.62 -3.31 1.27
CA SER A 57 25.19 -2.07 0.74
C SER A 57 26.72 -2.04 0.82
N THR A 58 27.31 -2.86 1.69
CA THR A 58 28.76 -3.08 1.82
C THR A 58 29.33 -4.08 0.82
N GLU A 59 28.50 -4.83 0.11
CA GLU A 59 28.88 -5.90 -0.82
C GLU A 59 28.64 -5.54 -2.29
N LEU A 60 28.34 -4.27 -2.58
CA LEU A 60 28.03 -3.81 -3.94
C LEU A 60 29.21 -4.01 -4.92
N GLU A 61 30.45 -3.94 -4.45
CA GLU A 61 31.62 -4.26 -5.28
C GLU A 61 31.66 -5.74 -5.65
N THR A 62 31.40 -6.64 -4.69
CA THR A 62 31.32 -8.08 -4.96
C THR A 62 30.15 -8.39 -5.89
N PHE A 63 29.02 -7.71 -5.71
CA PHE A 63 27.88 -7.81 -6.62
C PHE A 63 28.25 -7.43 -8.05
N ASP A 64 28.98 -6.32 -8.24
CA ASP A 64 29.48 -5.91 -9.56
C ASP A 64 30.45 -6.95 -10.14
N GLN A 65 31.36 -7.51 -9.34
CA GLN A 65 32.28 -8.55 -9.81
C GLN A 65 31.55 -9.84 -10.23
N VAL A 66 30.49 -10.23 -9.51
CA VAL A 66 29.71 -11.46 -9.78
C VAL A 66 28.85 -11.33 -11.04
N TYR A 67 28.28 -10.14 -11.27
CA TYR A 67 27.39 -9.86 -12.40
C TYR A 67 28.08 -9.12 -13.55
N GLY A 68 29.33 -8.73 -13.38
CA GLY A 68 30.19 -8.08 -14.37
C GLY A 68 30.84 -9.07 -15.33
N GLY A 69 31.43 -8.51 -16.40
CA GLY A 69 32.19 -9.28 -17.39
C GLY A 69 31.37 -10.29 -18.22
N LEU A 70 32.08 -11.22 -18.87
CA LEU A 70 31.50 -12.23 -19.76
C LEU A 70 30.61 -13.23 -19.01
N LEU A 71 31.09 -13.77 -17.88
CA LEU A 71 30.35 -14.73 -17.04
C LEU A 71 29.11 -14.12 -16.38
N GLY A 72 29.15 -12.82 -16.08
CA GLY A 72 28.00 -12.09 -15.55
C GLY A 72 26.81 -12.03 -16.52
N THR A 73 27.05 -12.13 -17.83
CA THR A 73 25.98 -12.05 -18.85
C THR A 73 24.87 -13.09 -18.64
N GLN A 74 25.25 -14.34 -18.37
CA GLN A 74 24.28 -15.42 -18.12
C GLN A 74 23.56 -15.25 -16.78
N ARG A 75 24.23 -14.71 -15.77
CA ARG A 75 23.60 -14.47 -14.45
C ARG A 75 22.60 -13.32 -14.55
N ARG A 76 22.96 -12.24 -15.25
CA ARG A 76 22.08 -11.10 -15.55
C ARG A 76 20.82 -11.51 -16.31
N SER A 77 20.90 -12.48 -17.23
CA SER A 77 19.71 -12.95 -17.95
C SER A 77 18.72 -13.73 -17.08
N CYS A 78 19.16 -14.25 -15.93
CA CYS A 78 18.29 -14.96 -14.99
C CYS A 78 17.69 -14.04 -13.92
N LEU A 79 18.40 -12.95 -13.58
CA LEU A 79 18.05 -12.02 -12.51
C LEU A 79 16.69 -11.34 -12.74
N SER A 80 15.78 -11.54 -11.80
CA SER A 80 14.46 -10.90 -11.75
C SER A 80 14.24 -10.08 -10.49
N ASP A 81 14.93 -10.37 -9.39
CA ASP A 81 14.67 -9.75 -8.10
C ASP A 81 15.97 -9.34 -7.41
N ILE A 82 16.05 -8.07 -6.99
CA ILE A 82 17.15 -7.53 -6.20
C ILE A 82 16.57 -6.97 -4.90
N VAL A 83 17.14 -7.39 -3.78
CA VAL A 83 16.82 -6.88 -2.45
C VAL A 83 18.06 -6.20 -1.87
N LEU A 84 18.06 -4.87 -1.81
CA LEU A 84 19.15 -4.08 -1.24
C LEU A 84 18.98 -3.95 0.28
N ALA A 85 19.90 -4.56 1.04
CA ALA A 85 20.09 -4.29 2.46
C ALA A 85 20.91 -3.03 2.60
N TRP A 86 20.31 -1.93 3.03
CA TRP A 86 21.12 -0.81 3.47
C TRP A 86 21.47 -0.96 4.96
N THR A 87 22.78 -0.97 5.23
CA THR A 87 23.31 -1.00 6.60
C THR A 87 23.82 0.40 6.97
N PRO A 88 23.30 1.04 8.03
CA PRO A 88 23.77 2.35 8.44
C PRO A 88 25.25 2.31 8.86
N PRO A 89 26.03 3.37 8.55
CA PRO A 89 27.40 3.48 9.02
C PRO A 89 27.41 3.53 10.55
N GLY A 90 28.44 2.93 11.16
CA GLY A 90 28.50 2.63 12.60
C GLY A 90 27.83 3.65 13.52
N GLN A 91 26.84 3.18 14.29
CA GLN A 91 26.04 4.02 15.18
C GLN A 91 26.84 4.45 16.42
N CYS A 92 26.59 5.67 16.90
CA CYS A 92 27.23 6.15 18.13
C CYS A 92 26.82 5.29 19.35
N ARG A 93 27.79 4.90 20.21
CA ARG A 93 27.54 4.08 21.41
C ARG A 93 26.64 4.77 22.45
N LYS A 94 26.52 6.11 22.43
CA LYS A 94 25.62 6.84 23.32
C LYS A 94 24.16 6.60 22.93
N LYS A 95 23.27 6.42 23.91
CA LYS A 95 21.81 6.39 23.69
C LYS A 95 21.35 7.65 22.96
N TRP A 96 20.41 7.54 22.01
CA TRP A 96 19.93 8.65 21.18
C TRP A 96 19.57 9.92 21.96
N ARG A 97 18.83 9.77 23.07
CA ARG A 97 18.37 10.89 23.91
C ARG A 97 19.50 11.60 24.68
N ALA A 98 20.65 10.95 24.86
CA ALA A 98 21.82 11.54 25.51
C ALA A 98 22.72 12.31 24.53
N ARG A 99 22.37 12.32 23.23
CA ARG A 99 23.12 13.01 22.18
C ARG A 99 22.67 14.46 22.06
N SER A 100 23.64 15.36 21.94
CA SER A 100 23.39 16.76 21.60
C SER A 100 22.65 16.86 20.26
N ARG A 101 21.97 17.99 20.03
CA ARG A 101 21.28 18.25 18.75
C ARG A 101 22.25 18.19 17.56
N HIS A 102 23.48 18.67 17.75
CA HIS A 102 24.53 18.64 16.73
C HIS A 102 25.00 17.22 16.42
N GLU A 103 25.23 16.38 17.44
CA GLU A 103 25.58 14.95 17.23
C GLU A 103 24.48 14.21 16.45
N ARG A 104 23.20 14.43 16.82
CA ARG A 104 22.06 13.81 16.11
C ARG A 104 21.97 14.27 14.66
N ALA A 105 22.10 15.58 14.41
CA ALA A 105 22.05 16.12 13.06
C ALA A 105 23.20 15.60 12.19
N ALA A 106 24.42 15.52 12.73
CA ALA A 106 25.58 15.00 12.02
C ALA A 106 25.45 13.51 11.69
N GLU A 107 24.91 12.71 12.61
CA GLU A 107 24.66 11.29 12.37
C GLU A 107 23.56 11.06 11.35
N ASN A 108 22.45 11.80 11.44
CA ASN A 108 21.39 11.75 10.42
C ASN A 108 21.93 12.13 9.04
N GLN A 109 22.75 13.17 8.95
CA GLN A 109 23.37 13.58 7.70
C GLN A 109 24.26 12.48 7.12
N ARG A 110 25.12 11.86 7.94
CA ARG A 110 25.97 10.74 7.54
C ARG A 110 25.16 9.53 7.07
N ASN A 111 24.05 9.22 7.76
CA ASN A 111 23.15 8.12 7.38
C ASN A 111 22.48 8.41 6.02
N ASN A 112 22.01 9.64 5.80
CA ASN A 112 21.43 10.06 4.53
C ASN A 112 22.46 9.99 3.38
N GLU A 113 23.69 10.42 3.62
CA GLU A 113 24.79 10.34 2.65
C GLU A 113 25.14 8.89 2.31
N SER A 114 25.25 8.02 3.32
CA SER A 114 25.51 6.60 3.11
C SER A 114 24.38 5.88 2.39
N PHE A 115 23.12 6.17 2.74
CA PHE A 115 21.96 5.64 2.03
C PHE A 115 21.94 6.09 0.56
N THR A 116 22.17 7.38 0.32
CA THR A 116 22.24 7.95 -1.03
C THR A 116 23.37 7.32 -1.85
N ALA A 117 24.55 7.13 -1.25
CA ALA A 117 25.67 6.46 -1.88
C ALA A 117 25.32 5.02 -2.27
N ALA A 118 24.71 4.24 -1.37
CA ALA A 118 24.31 2.87 -1.67
C ALA A 118 23.33 2.77 -2.85
N ILE A 119 22.35 3.67 -2.93
CA ILE A 119 21.42 3.71 -4.08
C ILE A 119 22.15 4.11 -5.35
N ARG A 120 22.97 5.16 -5.30
CA ARG A 120 23.75 5.63 -6.47
C ARG A 120 24.67 4.53 -6.98
N ASP A 121 25.37 3.84 -6.10
CA ASP A 121 26.37 2.83 -6.47
C ASP A 121 25.67 1.61 -7.08
N LEU A 122 24.56 1.13 -6.49
CA LEU A 122 23.74 0.09 -7.09
C LEU A 122 23.21 0.51 -8.48
N PHE A 123 22.67 1.72 -8.60
CA PHE A 123 22.10 2.20 -9.87
C PHE A 123 23.19 2.38 -10.92
N THR A 124 24.40 2.77 -10.52
CA THR A 124 25.57 2.86 -11.41
C THR A 124 25.94 1.48 -11.96
N ILE A 125 25.98 0.46 -11.10
CA ILE A 125 26.23 -0.93 -11.51
C ILE A 125 25.16 -1.37 -12.51
N LEU A 126 23.88 -1.21 -12.18
CA LEU A 126 22.77 -1.65 -13.04
C LEU A 126 22.69 -0.88 -14.37
N ALA A 127 23.00 0.41 -14.36
CA ALA A 127 23.02 1.26 -15.55
C ALA A 127 24.21 0.94 -16.48
N SER A 128 25.32 0.40 -15.93
CA SER A 128 26.49 0.01 -16.73
C SER A 128 26.23 -1.22 -17.62
N TRP A 129 25.22 -2.03 -17.28
CA TRP A 129 24.91 -3.26 -18.00
C TRP A 129 24.22 -2.96 -19.34
N PRO A 130 24.61 -3.64 -20.45
CA PRO A 130 23.90 -3.53 -21.72
C PRO A 130 22.40 -3.81 -21.54
N TYR A 131 21.53 -2.94 -22.07
CA TYR A 131 20.07 -3.08 -21.96
C TYR A 131 19.43 -3.19 -23.34
N ASP A 132 18.78 -4.33 -23.58
CA ASP A 132 17.89 -4.58 -24.71
C ASP A 132 16.52 -4.99 -24.17
N ALA A 133 15.54 -4.08 -24.29
CA ALA A 133 14.17 -4.30 -23.82
C ALA A 133 13.47 -5.53 -24.42
N LYS A 134 13.97 -6.09 -25.53
CA LYS A 134 13.41 -7.29 -26.17
C LYS A 134 13.97 -8.59 -25.61
N ARG A 135 15.14 -8.55 -24.99
CA ARG A 135 15.89 -9.74 -24.56
C ARG A 135 16.04 -9.81 -23.04
N ASP A 136 16.16 -8.65 -22.41
CA ASP A 136 16.49 -8.57 -21.00
C ASP A 136 15.24 -8.65 -20.14
N ARG A 137 15.37 -9.42 -19.06
CA ARG A 137 14.32 -9.56 -18.05
C ARG A 137 14.19 -8.27 -17.26
N ALA A 138 12.95 -7.90 -16.95
CA ALA A 138 12.65 -6.83 -16.01
C ALA A 138 13.03 -7.24 -14.58
N ILE A 139 13.54 -6.28 -13.81
CA ILE A 139 13.96 -6.47 -12.42
C ILE A 139 12.94 -5.82 -11.48
N ALA A 140 12.60 -6.52 -10.40
CA ALA A 140 11.98 -5.95 -9.22
C ALA A 140 13.06 -5.56 -8.20
N LEU A 141 13.00 -4.32 -7.72
CA LEU A 141 13.87 -3.79 -6.69
C LEU A 141 13.10 -3.68 -5.38
N SER A 142 13.62 -4.28 -4.32
CA SER A 142 13.19 -4.05 -2.94
C SER A 142 14.32 -3.38 -2.16
N ILE A 143 14.00 -2.36 -1.38
CA ILE A 143 14.97 -1.71 -0.49
C ILE A 143 14.50 -1.87 0.93
N TYR A 144 15.40 -2.28 1.81
CA TYR A 144 15.13 -2.40 3.24
C TYR A 144 16.36 -1.96 4.05
N GLN A 145 16.12 -1.60 5.30
CA GLN A 145 17.10 -1.07 6.23
C GLN A 145 17.43 -2.13 7.29
N LYS A 146 18.72 -2.39 7.52
CA LYS A 146 19.14 -3.40 8.50
C LYS A 146 19.26 -2.79 9.90
N GLY A 147 18.38 -3.23 10.81
CA GLY A 147 18.38 -2.84 12.23
C GLY A 147 17.56 -1.58 12.52
N PRO A 148 17.41 -1.15 13.78
CA PRO A 148 16.62 0.04 14.09
C PRO A 148 17.42 1.33 13.80
N LEU A 149 16.73 2.34 13.27
CA LEU A 149 17.22 3.71 13.22
C LEU A 149 16.40 4.65 14.12
N PRO A 150 17.06 5.64 14.77
CA PRO A 150 16.35 6.65 15.55
C PRO A 150 15.53 7.62 14.69
N GLU A 151 15.96 7.86 13.45
CA GLU A 151 15.27 8.68 12.46
C GLU A 151 15.39 8.02 11.08
N SER A 152 14.32 8.11 10.30
CA SER A 152 14.30 7.58 8.94
C SER A 152 15.21 8.36 8.00
N VAL A 153 15.87 7.62 7.10
CA VAL A 153 16.82 8.18 6.12
C VAL A 153 16.11 8.84 4.95
N LYS A 154 16.74 9.86 4.39
CA LYS A 154 16.30 10.51 3.16
C LYS A 154 17.31 10.35 2.04
N LEU A 155 16.79 10.23 0.83
CA LEU A 155 17.58 10.37 -0.38
C LEU A 155 18.02 11.83 -0.54
N LEU A 156 19.31 12.04 -0.80
CA LEU A 156 19.90 13.33 -1.12
C LEU A 156 20.21 13.38 -2.62
N ALA A 157 20.21 14.59 -3.18
CA ALA A 157 20.72 14.86 -4.53
C ALA A 157 20.31 13.79 -5.59
N PRO A 158 18.99 13.52 -5.77
CA PRO A 158 18.50 12.47 -6.67
C PRO A 158 19.00 12.61 -8.12
N GLU A 159 19.34 13.83 -8.55
CA GLU A 159 19.94 14.15 -9.85
C GLU A 159 21.32 13.50 -10.06
N THR A 160 22.02 13.11 -8.97
CA THR A 160 23.32 12.44 -9.04
C THR A 160 23.21 10.93 -9.25
N ILE A 161 22.00 10.38 -9.17
CA ILE A 161 21.73 8.95 -9.31
C ILE A 161 21.44 8.68 -10.80
N PRO A 162 22.09 7.71 -11.46
CA PRO A 162 21.82 7.42 -12.86
C PRO A 162 20.44 6.78 -13.07
N GLU A 163 19.91 6.84 -14.28
CA GLU A 163 18.65 6.17 -14.62
C GLU A 163 18.85 4.68 -14.85
N VAL A 164 17.92 3.86 -14.37
CA VAL A 164 17.95 2.41 -14.56
C VAL A 164 16.70 1.94 -15.30
N LYS A 165 16.87 1.63 -16.59
CA LYS A 165 15.78 1.18 -17.48
C LYS A 165 15.28 -0.24 -17.21
N ARG A 166 16.06 -1.07 -16.52
CA ARG A 166 15.75 -2.49 -16.35
C ARG A 166 14.83 -2.78 -15.16
N ILE A 167 14.66 -1.82 -14.25
CA ILE A 167 13.77 -1.99 -13.10
C ILE A 167 12.35 -1.63 -13.53
N ALA A 168 11.44 -2.59 -13.39
CA ALA A 168 10.02 -2.41 -13.69
C ALA A 168 9.13 -2.47 -12.44
N SER A 169 9.66 -2.93 -11.30
CA SER A 169 8.94 -2.96 -10.03
C SER A 169 9.80 -2.39 -8.91
N PHE A 170 9.20 -1.57 -8.03
CA PHE A 170 9.86 -1.00 -6.87
C PHE A 170 9.02 -1.15 -5.60
N ARG A 171 9.56 -1.88 -4.61
CA ARG A 171 8.94 -2.19 -3.33
C ARG A 171 9.75 -1.62 -2.16
N CYS A 172 9.05 -1.09 -1.16
CA CYS A 172 9.63 -0.62 0.10
C CYS A 172 8.59 -0.78 1.22
N ASP A 173 8.81 -1.75 2.11
CA ASP A 173 7.80 -2.17 3.11
C ASP A 173 8.19 -1.73 4.55
N GLU A 174 8.88 -0.59 4.68
CA GLU A 174 9.63 -0.22 5.89
C GLU A 174 9.53 1.28 6.27
N GLN A 175 9.44 1.56 7.57
CA GLN A 175 9.36 2.92 8.18
C GLN A 175 10.67 3.70 8.09
N GLU A 176 11.75 2.96 7.85
CA GLU A 176 13.13 3.36 8.01
C GLU A 176 13.57 4.31 6.88
N ILE A 177 12.88 4.29 5.75
CA ILE A 177 13.07 5.24 4.65
C ILE A 177 11.97 6.29 4.71
N ARG A 178 12.37 7.58 4.66
CA ARG A 178 11.39 8.67 4.59
C ARG A 178 10.57 8.52 3.33
N ILE A 179 9.24 8.49 3.49
CA ILE A 179 8.28 8.34 2.40
C ILE A 179 8.50 9.33 1.24
N GLY A 180 8.92 10.56 1.51
CA GLY A 180 9.25 11.54 0.46
C GLY A 180 10.42 11.13 -0.44
N SER A 181 11.26 10.18 -0.03
CA SER A 181 12.37 9.67 -0.83
C SER A 181 11.94 8.64 -1.87
N LEU A 182 10.81 7.96 -1.66
CA LEU A 182 10.39 6.86 -2.53
C LEU A 182 10.04 7.36 -3.95
N PRO A 183 9.28 8.47 -4.14
CA PRO A 183 9.10 9.02 -5.47
C PRO A 183 10.38 9.52 -6.13
N LEU A 184 11.38 9.96 -5.33
CA LEU A 184 12.68 10.39 -5.86
C LEU A 184 13.51 9.23 -6.39
N VAL A 185 13.45 8.06 -5.75
CA VAL A 185 14.06 6.84 -6.30
C VAL A 185 13.31 6.41 -7.56
N ALA A 186 11.97 6.38 -7.49
CA ALA A 186 11.13 5.98 -8.61
C ALA A 186 11.29 6.87 -9.86
N SER A 187 11.55 8.17 -9.70
CA SER A 187 11.79 9.07 -10.84
C SER A 187 13.09 8.77 -11.60
N ARG A 188 13.98 7.94 -11.05
CA ARG A 188 15.19 7.44 -11.73
C ARG A 188 14.97 6.09 -12.43
N LEU A 189 13.72 5.60 -12.47
CA LEU A 189 13.34 4.31 -13.04
C LEU A 189 12.35 4.53 -14.20
N PRO A 190 12.82 4.89 -15.41
CA PRO A 190 11.94 5.32 -16.52
C PRO A 190 10.96 4.24 -17.01
N ASN A 191 11.26 2.96 -16.78
CA ASN A 191 10.40 1.83 -17.15
C ASN A 191 9.65 1.22 -15.96
N LEU A 192 9.53 1.95 -14.84
CA LEU A 192 8.81 1.50 -13.66
C LEU A 192 7.32 1.32 -13.96
N GLN A 193 6.83 0.09 -13.86
CA GLN A 193 5.44 -0.28 -14.10
C GLN A 193 4.65 -0.48 -12.81
N THR A 194 5.31 -0.92 -11.73
CA THR A 194 4.64 -1.21 -10.46
C THR A 194 5.38 -0.61 -9.28
N CYS A 195 4.67 0.04 -8.35
CA CYS A 195 5.23 0.47 -7.08
C CYS A 195 4.39 0.01 -5.90
N HIS A 196 5.07 -0.40 -4.82
CA HIS A 196 4.46 -0.83 -3.57
C HIS A 196 5.20 -0.21 -2.39
N TRP A 197 4.55 0.73 -1.72
CA TRP A 197 5.17 1.49 -0.63
C TRP A 197 4.33 1.40 0.62
N GLU A 198 4.92 0.90 1.70
CA GLU A 198 4.36 0.95 3.02
C GLU A 198 5.15 1.92 3.90
N TYR A 199 4.42 2.78 4.59
CA TYR A 199 4.99 3.75 5.50
C TYR A 199 4.11 3.87 6.72
N PHE A 200 4.74 3.81 7.89
CA PHE A 200 4.04 3.95 9.16
C PHE A 200 4.62 5.13 9.93
N ASN A 201 3.74 6.02 10.35
CA ASN A 201 4.07 7.23 11.08
C ASN A 201 3.67 7.06 12.54
N SER A 202 4.62 6.63 13.38
CA SER A 202 4.38 6.47 14.82
C SER A 202 4.83 7.71 15.61
N ASN A 203 3.90 8.33 16.34
CA ASN A 203 4.16 9.28 17.44
C ASN A 203 5.08 10.48 17.11
N GLU A 204 4.94 11.06 15.91
CA GLU A 204 5.71 12.23 15.52
C GLU A 204 5.01 13.55 15.87
N PRO A 205 5.79 14.64 16.12
CA PRO A 205 5.21 15.97 16.26
C PRO A 205 4.42 16.37 15.01
N LEU A 206 3.26 16.99 15.19
CA LEU A 206 2.33 17.40 14.12
C LEU A 206 3.02 18.12 12.94
N ASN A 207 3.94 19.06 13.23
CA ASN A 207 4.65 19.80 12.18
C ASN A 207 5.60 18.91 11.35
N SER A 208 6.17 17.85 11.94
CA SER A 208 6.96 16.86 11.20
C SER A 208 6.06 16.06 10.26
N ILE A 209 4.88 15.65 10.72
CA ILE A 209 3.87 14.95 9.90
C ILE A 209 3.47 15.80 8.69
N ARG A 210 3.11 17.07 8.92
CA ARG A 210 2.75 18.03 7.87
C ARG A 210 3.86 18.18 6.83
N THR A 211 5.10 18.36 7.31
CA THR A 211 6.28 18.53 6.44
C THR A 211 6.55 17.28 5.59
N ARG A 212 6.43 16.09 6.16
CA ARG A 212 6.65 14.83 5.43
C ARG A 212 5.56 14.56 4.40
N ARG A 213 4.29 14.81 4.75
CA ARG A 213 3.18 14.75 3.79
C ARG A 213 3.40 15.71 2.63
N ASP A 214 3.84 16.93 2.91
CA ASP A 214 4.15 17.93 1.88
C ASP A 214 5.30 17.50 0.97
N GLN A 215 6.40 17.01 1.54
CA GLN A 215 7.52 16.50 0.76
C GLN A 215 7.11 15.34 -0.14
N PHE A 216 6.35 14.37 0.40
CA PHE A 216 5.83 13.27 -0.40
C PHE A 216 4.92 13.75 -1.53
N ALA A 217 3.98 14.64 -1.23
CA ALA A 217 3.09 15.23 -2.23
C ALA A 217 3.87 15.94 -3.35
N ARG A 218 4.90 16.72 -3.02
CA ARG A 218 5.72 17.43 -4.00
C ARG A 218 6.59 16.50 -4.85
N HIS A 219 7.06 15.38 -4.30
CA HIS A 219 7.87 14.45 -5.08
C HIS A 219 7.03 13.46 -5.88
N LEU A 220 5.82 13.14 -5.42
CA LEU A 220 4.88 12.28 -6.15
C LEU A 220 4.48 12.89 -7.51
N SER A 221 4.39 14.22 -7.61
CA SER A 221 4.06 14.90 -8.87
C SER A 221 5.09 14.64 -9.99
N LEU A 222 6.33 14.26 -9.64
CA LEU A 222 7.35 13.85 -10.60
C LEU A 222 6.98 12.56 -11.36
N LEU A 223 6.01 11.81 -10.86
CA LEU A 223 5.59 10.51 -11.42
C LEU A 223 4.31 10.61 -12.27
N THR A 224 3.76 11.80 -12.45
CA THR A 224 2.49 11.99 -13.18
C THR A 224 2.60 11.52 -14.65
N ASP A 225 3.77 11.68 -15.26
CA ASP A 225 4.05 11.26 -16.65
C ASP A 225 4.83 9.93 -16.72
N SER A 226 4.83 9.16 -15.64
CA SER A 226 5.59 7.90 -15.57
C SER A 226 4.90 6.74 -16.31
N SER A 227 5.63 5.64 -16.51
CA SER A 227 5.12 4.40 -17.08
C SER A 227 4.40 3.50 -16.06
N ILE A 228 4.13 4.01 -14.85
CA ILE A 228 3.50 3.26 -13.76
C ILE A 228 2.07 2.88 -14.14
N ARG A 229 1.79 1.59 -14.05
CA ARG A 229 0.48 0.97 -14.32
C ARG A 229 -0.24 0.57 -13.06
N GLN A 230 0.50 0.22 -12.01
CA GLN A 230 -0.04 -0.23 -10.73
C GLN A 230 0.70 0.46 -9.59
N ALA A 231 -0.05 1.08 -8.68
CA ALA A 231 0.51 1.74 -7.51
C ALA A 231 -0.23 1.30 -6.25
N HIS A 232 0.52 0.87 -5.24
CA HIS A 232 0.02 0.51 -3.93
C HIS A 232 0.70 1.36 -2.87
N PHE A 233 -0.08 2.15 -2.14
CA PHE A 233 0.40 3.06 -1.11
C PHE A 233 -0.31 2.78 0.21
N THR A 234 0.44 2.30 1.21
CA THR A 234 -0.02 2.20 2.59
C THR A 234 0.66 3.28 3.41
N ILE A 235 -0.08 4.27 3.92
CA ILE A 235 0.48 5.39 4.69
C ILE A 235 -0.23 5.49 6.03
N ARG A 236 0.13 4.61 6.97
CA ARG A 236 -0.46 4.58 8.31
C ARG A 236 -0.03 5.79 9.10
N THR A 237 -1.00 6.56 9.60
CA THR A 237 -0.76 7.59 10.63
C THR A 237 -1.43 7.15 11.91
N TYR A 238 -0.80 7.41 13.05
CA TYR A 238 -1.39 7.13 14.36
C TYR A 238 -2.80 7.74 14.47
N THR A 239 -3.80 6.88 14.65
CA THR A 239 -5.17 7.26 14.99
C THR A 239 -5.35 7.13 16.50
N PRO A 240 -5.75 8.19 17.21
CA PRO A 240 -5.93 8.14 18.66
C PRO A 240 -6.97 7.09 19.09
N ASP A 241 -6.66 6.33 20.15
CA ASP A 241 -7.60 5.38 20.75
C ASP A 241 -8.75 6.06 21.49
N ASN A 242 -8.51 7.26 22.04
CA ASN A 242 -9.56 8.11 22.57
C ASN A 242 -10.06 9.04 21.47
N GLU A 243 -11.33 8.86 21.10
CA GLU A 243 -12.00 9.61 20.05
C GLU A 243 -12.73 10.87 20.55
N ASP A 244 -12.72 11.14 21.87
CA ASP A 244 -13.27 12.35 22.47
C ASP A 244 -12.65 13.63 21.88
N PRO A 245 -11.30 13.78 21.82
CA PRO A 245 -10.71 15.00 21.30
C PRO A 245 -10.88 15.10 19.77
N GLU A 246 -11.13 16.31 19.31
CA GLU A 246 -10.98 16.64 17.89
C GLU A 246 -9.51 16.52 17.46
N THR A 247 -9.28 15.95 16.29
CA THR A 247 -7.92 15.76 15.79
C THR A 247 -7.38 17.03 15.15
N SER A 248 -6.06 17.23 15.28
CA SER A 248 -5.40 18.40 14.69
C SER A 248 -5.32 18.32 13.17
N SER A 249 -5.55 19.45 12.51
CA SER A 249 -5.43 19.58 11.06
C SER A 249 -4.04 19.16 10.54
N LEU A 250 -3.99 18.35 9.49
CA LEU A 250 -2.75 17.97 8.77
C LEU A 250 -2.43 18.91 7.60
N LEU A 251 -3.23 19.96 7.39
CA LEU A 251 -2.96 20.98 6.40
C LEU A 251 -1.72 21.80 6.77
N LEU A 252 -1.02 22.30 5.74
CA LEU A 252 -0.01 23.32 5.95
C LEU A 252 -0.65 24.60 6.49
N PRO A 253 0.05 25.37 7.36
CA PRO A 253 -0.45 26.65 7.84
C PRO A 253 -0.89 27.56 6.68
N GLY A 254 -2.08 28.16 6.79
CA GLY A 254 -2.65 29.05 5.78
C GLY A 254 -3.25 28.37 4.55
N HIS A 255 -3.22 27.03 4.46
CA HIS A 255 -3.80 26.30 3.34
C HIS A 255 -5.19 25.76 3.71
N THR A 256 -6.11 25.75 2.73
CA THR A 256 -7.49 25.27 2.87
C THR A 256 -7.74 23.94 2.16
N THR A 257 -6.72 23.37 1.51
CA THR A 257 -6.84 22.08 0.82
C THR A 257 -5.67 21.18 1.16
N ASP A 258 -5.95 19.89 1.31
CA ASP A 258 -4.91 18.88 1.56
C ASP A 258 -4.02 18.70 0.33
N HIS A 259 -2.74 19.05 0.49
CA HIS A 259 -1.72 18.96 -0.55
C HIS A 259 -1.44 17.52 -0.97
N LEU A 260 -1.54 16.56 -0.05
CA LEU A 260 -1.35 15.15 -0.38
C LEU A 260 -2.49 14.63 -1.26
N SER A 261 -3.74 14.86 -0.85
CA SER A 261 -4.92 14.51 -1.66
C SER A 261 -4.85 15.13 -3.05
N LYS A 262 -4.43 16.41 -3.15
CA LYS A 262 -4.23 17.07 -4.45
C LYS A 262 -3.16 16.40 -5.32
N SER A 263 -2.04 15.97 -4.73
CA SER A 263 -0.98 15.31 -5.49
C SER A 263 -1.38 13.89 -5.92
N LEU A 264 -2.02 13.13 -5.02
CA LEU A 264 -2.60 11.83 -5.33
C LEU A 264 -3.69 11.94 -6.41
N HIS A 265 -4.48 13.02 -6.39
CA HIS A 265 -5.46 13.31 -7.45
C HIS A 265 -4.80 13.44 -8.82
N SER A 266 -3.73 14.25 -8.92
CA SER A 266 -2.97 14.39 -10.17
C SER A 266 -2.35 13.07 -10.61
N PHE A 267 -1.70 12.34 -9.70
CA PHE A 267 -1.11 11.04 -9.99
C PHE A 267 -2.14 9.99 -10.42
N SER A 268 -3.33 10.00 -9.79
CA SER A 268 -4.39 9.03 -10.13
C SER A 268 -4.90 9.17 -11.56
N GLN A 269 -4.78 10.36 -12.15
CA GLN A 269 -5.23 10.65 -13.52
C GLN A 269 -4.17 10.37 -14.60
N SER A 270 -3.00 9.85 -14.21
CA SER A 270 -1.93 9.47 -15.14
C SER A 270 -2.42 8.52 -16.23
N GLU A 271 -2.02 8.77 -17.47
CA GLU A 271 -2.50 8.01 -18.64
C GLU A 271 -2.17 6.51 -18.56
N ASN A 272 -1.07 6.14 -17.92
CA ASN A 272 -0.67 4.73 -17.83
C ASN A 272 -1.29 3.98 -16.65
N LEU A 273 -1.87 4.69 -15.68
CA LEU A 273 -2.30 4.10 -14.41
C LEU A 273 -3.61 3.33 -14.58
N SER A 274 -3.58 2.04 -14.22
CA SER A 274 -4.70 1.10 -14.35
C SER A 274 -5.19 0.55 -13.01
N VAL A 275 -4.31 0.51 -12.00
CA VAL A 275 -4.62 0.03 -10.64
C VAL A 275 -4.04 1.01 -9.64
N LEU A 276 -4.88 1.48 -8.71
CA LEU A 276 -4.46 2.35 -7.62
C LEU A 276 -5.07 1.85 -6.30
N ASP A 277 -4.20 1.44 -5.40
CA ASP A 277 -4.55 1.04 -4.04
C ASP A 277 -3.97 2.07 -3.05
N ILE A 278 -4.82 2.65 -2.21
CA ILE A 278 -4.46 3.63 -1.19
C ILE A 278 -5.01 3.13 0.15
N HIS A 279 -4.14 2.75 1.08
CA HIS A 279 -4.53 2.17 2.36
C HIS A 279 -4.11 3.02 3.55
N GLU A 280 -5.07 3.22 4.46
CA GLU A 280 -4.93 3.85 5.77
C GLU A 280 -4.41 5.29 5.74
N VAL A 281 -4.56 5.95 4.59
CA VAL A 281 -4.11 7.31 4.37
C VAL A 281 -5.18 8.28 4.88
N ILE A 282 -4.76 9.28 5.67
CA ILE A 282 -5.61 10.44 5.98
C ILE A 282 -5.74 11.28 4.69
N ILE A 283 -6.93 11.30 4.11
CA ILE A 283 -7.23 11.99 2.84
C ILE A 283 -8.30 13.07 3.04
N SER A 284 -8.64 13.76 1.96
CA SER A 284 -9.74 14.72 1.89
C SER A 284 -10.52 14.50 0.57
N PRO A 285 -11.71 15.11 0.43
CA PRO A 285 -12.46 15.07 -0.84
C PRO A 285 -11.67 15.56 -2.06
N ALA A 286 -10.60 16.34 -1.86
CA ALA A 286 -9.74 16.83 -2.94
C ALA A 286 -8.96 15.73 -3.68
N LEU A 287 -8.93 14.50 -3.16
CA LEU A 287 -8.39 13.34 -3.87
C LEU A 287 -9.22 13.01 -5.11
N PHE A 288 -10.54 13.14 -4.99
CA PHE A 288 -11.50 12.78 -6.03
C PHE A 288 -12.00 14.01 -6.79
N TRP A 289 -12.25 15.10 -6.08
CA TRP A 289 -12.79 16.31 -6.69
C TRP A 289 -12.24 17.58 -5.99
N PRO A 290 -11.03 18.06 -6.35
CA PRO A 290 -10.46 19.25 -5.73
C PRO A 290 -11.32 20.48 -6.00
N ALA A 291 -11.58 21.27 -4.95
CA ALA A 291 -12.24 22.57 -5.09
C ALA A 291 -11.26 23.59 -5.71
N GLY A 292 -11.59 24.13 -6.89
CA GLY A 292 -10.78 25.17 -7.55
C GLY A 292 -11.39 25.67 -8.86
N ASN A 293 -11.35 27.00 -9.07
CA ASN A 293 -12.02 27.74 -10.15
C ASN A 293 -11.32 27.70 -11.52
N GLY A 294 -10.56 26.64 -11.86
CA GLY A 294 -9.82 26.63 -13.14
C GLY A 294 -9.15 25.33 -13.56
N ALA A 295 -9.38 24.21 -12.87
CA ALA A 295 -8.90 22.92 -13.35
C ALA A 295 -9.83 22.40 -14.45
N SER A 296 -9.26 21.75 -15.48
CA SER A 296 -10.02 20.89 -16.39
C SER A 296 -10.86 19.91 -15.56
N THR A 297 -12.01 19.53 -16.08
CA THR A 297 -12.86 18.56 -15.39
C THR A 297 -12.05 17.26 -15.19
N PRO A 298 -11.98 16.73 -13.95
CA PRO A 298 -11.24 15.50 -13.67
C PRO A 298 -11.63 14.36 -14.59
N TYR A 299 -10.65 13.56 -15.02
CA TYR A 299 -10.85 12.45 -15.93
C TYR A 299 -9.78 11.36 -15.75
N TRP A 300 -10.21 10.11 -15.62
CA TRP A 300 -9.34 8.95 -15.44
C TRP A 300 -9.44 8.03 -16.66
N PRO A 301 -8.54 8.16 -17.65
CA PRO A 301 -8.70 7.48 -18.93
C PRO A 301 -8.65 5.96 -18.81
N ASN A 302 -7.76 5.42 -17.97
CA ASN A 302 -7.39 4.00 -17.97
C ASN A 302 -7.50 3.32 -16.60
N LEU A 303 -7.95 4.02 -15.56
CA LEU A 303 -8.06 3.45 -14.21
C LEU A 303 -9.18 2.40 -14.17
N THR A 304 -8.80 1.14 -13.96
CA THR A 304 -9.70 -0.02 -13.95
C THR A 304 -10.04 -0.49 -12.53
N ILE A 305 -9.10 -0.36 -11.61
CA ILE A 305 -9.23 -0.79 -10.22
C ILE A 305 -8.81 0.36 -9.32
N LEU A 306 -9.69 0.74 -8.40
CA LEU A 306 -9.42 1.72 -7.37
C LEU A 306 -9.76 1.10 -6.01
N ARG A 307 -8.84 1.16 -5.04
CA ARG A 307 -9.10 0.77 -3.65
C ARG A 307 -8.66 1.87 -2.71
N VAL A 308 -9.53 2.28 -1.81
CA VAL A 308 -9.25 3.38 -0.88
C VAL A 308 -9.72 3.01 0.54
N THR A 309 -8.78 2.63 1.40
CA THR A 309 -9.03 2.55 2.85
C THR A 309 -8.75 3.91 3.47
N VAL A 310 -9.81 4.60 3.84
CA VAL A 310 -9.82 5.93 4.46
C VAL A 310 -9.50 5.79 5.95
N ASN A 311 -8.57 6.59 6.44
CA ASN A 311 -8.37 6.74 7.88
C ASN A 311 -9.59 7.46 8.51
N PRO A 312 -10.08 7.07 9.71
CA PRO A 312 -11.22 7.73 10.36
C PRO A 312 -11.04 9.25 10.59
N MET A 313 -9.80 9.73 10.63
CA MET A 313 -9.48 11.15 10.77
C MET A 313 -9.55 11.90 9.44
N ALA A 314 -10.05 13.14 9.47
CA ALA A 314 -10.06 14.02 8.30
C ALA A 314 -8.76 14.84 8.18
N ALA A 315 -8.28 15.09 6.96
CA ALA A 315 -7.03 15.82 6.74
C ALA A 315 -7.06 17.28 7.24
N ASP A 316 -8.22 17.91 7.25
CA ASP A 316 -8.42 19.26 7.79
C ASP A 316 -8.61 19.30 9.31
N GLY A 317 -8.62 18.13 9.96
CA GLY A 317 -8.87 17.95 11.38
C GLY A 317 -10.28 17.39 11.64
N GLY A 318 -10.42 16.79 12.81
CA GLY A 318 -11.61 16.07 13.24
C GLY A 318 -11.78 14.70 12.59
N TRP A 319 -13.03 14.26 12.50
CA TRP A 319 -13.37 12.86 12.23
C TRP A 319 -14.40 12.72 11.11
N TYR A 320 -14.25 11.66 10.30
CA TYR A 320 -15.25 11.24 9.33
C TYR A 320 -16.45 10.53 9.98
N PHE A 321 -16.29 10.10 11.23
CA PHE A 321 -17.35 9.43 11.96
C PHE A 321 -17.68 10.18 13.26
N GLU A 322 -18.92 10.04 13.68
CA GLU A 322 -19.49 10.61 14.88
C GLU A 322 -20.21 9.54 15.70
N GLN A 323 -20.67 9.94 16.88
CA GLN A 323 -21.40 9.04 17.76
C GLN A 323 -22.67 8.52 17.06
N ASN A 324 -22.89 7.21 17.12
CA ASN A 324 -24.09 6.63 16.55
C ASN A 324 -25.34 7.08 17.34
N PRO A 325 -26.28 7.82 16.71
CA PRO A 325 -27.45 8.37 17.40
C PRO A 325 -28.46 7.29 17.82
N HIS A 326 -28.32 6.06 17.30
CA HIS A 326 -29.20 4.93 17.59
C HIS A 326 -28.64 3.99 18.66
N VAL A 327 -27.46 4.28 19.22
CA VAL A 327 -26.94 3.52 20.38
C VAL A 327 -27.60 4.04 21.64
N THR A 328 -28.45 3.20 22.25
CA THR A 328 -29.00 3.48 23.57
C THR A 328 -27.97 3.14 24.65
N PRO A 329 -27.79 3.99 25.69
CA PRO A 329 -26.87 3.73 26.79
C PRO A 329 -27.09 2.42 27.57
N ASP A 330 -28.26 1.79 27.42
CA ASP A 330 -28.74 0.70 28.29
C ASP A 330 -28.36 -0.73 27.84
N ASN A 331 -27.55 -0.91 26.80
CA ASN A 331 -27.04 -2.25 26.43
C ASN A 331 -25.63 -2.55 26.99
N ASP A 332 -25.09 -1.65 27.83
CA ASP A 332 -23.77 -1.75 28.47
C ASP A 332 -23.81 -2.53 29.81
N ASP A 333 -24.77 -3.44 30.01
CA ASP A 333 -24.83 -4.31 31.21
C ASP A 333 -23.71 -5.38 31.25
N ASP A 334 -22.84 -5.43 30.24
CA ASP A 334 -21.60 -6.24 30.25
C ASP A 334 -20.35 -5.42 30.65
N ARG A 335 -20.52 -4.29 31.36
CA ARG A 335 -19.41 -3.61 32.07
C ARG A 335 -18.88 -4.41 33.28
N SER A 336 -19.39 -5.61 33.54
CA SER A 336 -18.88 -6.51 34.59
C SER A 336 -17.62 -7.27 34.16
N SER A 337 -16.54 -6.56 33.79
CA SER A 337 -15.15 -7.08 33.83
C SER A 337 -14.09 -5.96 33.78
N GLN A 338 -14.34 -4.80 34.40
CA GLN A 338 -13.26 -3.87 34.75
C GLN A 338 -13.06 -3.81 36.27
N HIS A 339 -12.42 -4.85 36.79
CA HIS A 339 -11.59 -4.67 37.98
C HIS A 339 -10.38 -3.79 37.61
N GLY A 340 -10.38 -2.54 38.08
CA GLY A 340 -9.16 -1.90 38.58
C GLY A 340 -8.13 -1.36 37.57
N ALA A 341 -8.54 -0.65 36.52
CA ALA A 341 -7.63 0.22 35.78
C ALA A 341 -8.13 1.67 35.79
N ILE A 342 -7.57 2.46 36.70
CA ILE A 342 -7.62 3.92 36.68
C ILE A 342 -6.85 4.35 35.42
N TYR A 343 -7.46 4.38 34.23
CA TYR A 343 -7.25 5.20 33.01
C TYR A 343 -8.12 4.55 31.90
N ASN A 344 -9.34 5.03 31.67
CA ASN A 344 -10.15 4.54 30.53
C ASN A 344 -9.64 5.20 29.24
N THR A 345 -8.53 4.72 28.66
CA THR A 345 -7.83 5.33 27.52
C THR A 345 -8.39 4.94 26.15
N THR A 346 -9.51 4.22 26.09
CA THR A 346 -10.05 3.58 24.88
C THR A 346 -11.52 3.93 24.64
N HIS A 347 -11.87 5.22 24.74
CA HIS A 347 -13.22 5.68 24.41
C HIS A 347 -13.38 5.80 22.89
N ARG A 348 -13.76 4.67 22.27
CA ARG A 348 -14.07 4.54 20.83
C ARG A 348 -15.58 4.47 20.66
N PHE A 349 -16.18 5.47 20.01
CA PHE A 349 -17.63 5.62 19.86
C PHE A 349 -18.07 6.14 18.49
N ARG A 350 -17.11 6.55 17.63
CA ARG A 350 -17.36 7.16 16.33
C ARG A 350 -17.57 6.10 15.28
N ALA A 351 -18.82 5.69 15.12
CA ALA A 351 -19.22 4.62 14.22
C ALA A 351 -20.24 5.08 13.15
N TRP A 352 -20.76 6.30 13.25
CA TRP A 352 -21.78 6.83 12.35
C TRP A 352 -21.17 7.82 11.35
N PRO A 353 -21.45 7.73 10.04
CA PRO A 353 -20.91 8.67 9.06
C PRO A 353 -21.31 10.12 9.38
N SER A 354 -20.32 11.00 9.50
CA SER A 354 -20.54 12.44 9.73
C SER A 354 -20.80 13.19 8.42
N PRO A 355 -21.22 14.47 8.45
CA PRO A 355 -21.33 15.30 7.25
C PRO A 355 -20.01 15.42 6.44
N LYS A 356 -18.84 15.28 7.10
CA LYS A 356 -17.54 15.23 6.42
C LYS A 356 -17.41 13.95 5.59
N MET A 357 -17.89 12.82 6.10
CA MET A 357 -17.91 11.55 5.35
C MET A 357 -18.86 11.66 4.16
N GLU A 358 -20.05 12.22 4.34
CA GLU A 358 -20.98 12.47 3.23
C GLU A 358 -20.35 13.31 2.10
N THR A 359 -19.58 14.34 2.47
CA THR A 359 -18.83 15.16 1.49
C THR A 359 -17.78 14.33 0.74
N LEU A 360 -17.08 13.43 1.44
CA LEU A 360 -16.11 12.52 0.84
C LEU A 360 -16.79 11.53 -0.11
N LEU A 361 -17.86 10.87 0.32
CA LEU A 361 -18.65 9.94 -0.50
C LEU A 361 -19.21 10.60 -1.75
N HIS A 362 -19.71 11.84 -1.63
CA HIS A 362 -20.16 12.62 -2.78
C HIS A 362 -19.02 12.87 -3.77
N SER A 363 -17.82 13.22 -3.29
CA SER A 363 -16.65 13.41 -4.17
C SER A 363 -16.23 12.13 -4.89
N MET A 364 -16.30 10.98 -4.20
CA MET A 364 -16.02 9.66 -4.76
C MET A 364 -17.03 9.31 -5.87
N ALA A 365 -18.32 9.36 -5.56
CA ALA A 365 -19.38 9.08 -6.53
C ALA A 365 -19.28 9.97 -7.77
N LYS A 366 -18.99 11.26 -7.57
CA LYS A 366 -18.78 12.22 -8.65
C LYS A 366 -17.58 11.85 -9.52
N ALA A 367 -16.46 11.44 -8.92
CA ALA A 367 -15.27 11.05 -9.68
C ALA A 367 -15.50 9.80 -10.53
N VAL A 368 -16.25 8.81 -10.02
CA VAL A 368 -16.58 7.57 -10.76
C VAL A 368 -17.28 7.86 -12.09
N THR A 369 -18.14 8.89 -12.16
CA THR A 369 -18.78 9.33 -13.42
C THR A 369 -17.79 9.75 -14.52
N ARG A 370 -16.50 9.91 -14.18
CA ARG A 370 -15.40 10.31 -15.05
C ARG A 370 -14.31 9.24 -15.18
N MET A 371 -14.61 8.00 -14.81
CA MET A 371 -13.71 6.85 -14.92
C MET A 371 -14.28 5.79 -15.88
N PRO A 372 -14.25 6.00 -17.22
CA PRO A 372 -14.91 5.11 -18.18
C PRO A 372 -14.36 3.68 -18.21
N ALA A 373 -13.12 3.48 -17.77
CA ALA A 373 -12.48 2.17 -17.71
C ALA A 373 -12.69 1.44 -16.37
N LEU A 374 -13.33 2.08 -15.38
CA LEU A 374 -13.45 1.55 -14.02
C LEU A 374 -14.31 0.30 -13.99
N LYS A 375 -13.74 -0.77 -13.45
CA LYS A 375 -14.36 -2.09 -13.28
C LYS A 375 -14.69 -2.39 -11.83
N PHE A 376 -13.77 -1.99 -10.94
CA PHE A 376 -13.86 -2.23 -9.51
C PHE A 376 -13.47 -0.97 -8.75
N PHE A 377 -14.33 -0.57 -7.81
CA PHE A 377 -13.97 0.44 -6.83
C PHE A 377 -14.43 0.04 -5.44
N ALA A 378 -13.48 -0.14 -4.53
CA ALA A 378 -13.74 -0.33 -3.12
C ALA A 378 -13.28 0.89 -2.34
N ALA A 379 -14.13 1.40 -1.44
CA ALA A 379 -13.68 2.38 -0.46
C ALA A 379 -14.39 2.20 0.86
N GLY A 380 -13.67 2.47 1.94
CA GLY A 380 -14.19 2.28 3.28
C GLY A 380 -13.20 2.71 4.35
N SER A 381 -13.59 2.53 5.61
CA SER A 381 -12.73 2.75 6.76
C SER A 381 -12.83 1.54 7.66
N GLN A 382 -11.66 1.04 8.08
CA GLN A 382 -11.59 -0.01 9.07
C GLN A 382 -11.85 0.59 10.45
N MET A 383 -12.91 0.12 11.11
CA MET A 383 -13.20 0.55 12.46
C MET A 383 -12.33 -0.23 13.45
N PRO A 384 -11.60 0.46 14.34
CA PRO A 384 -10.77 -0.22 15.31
C PRO A 384 -11.60 -1.05 16.30
N TRP A 385 -11.01 -2.11 16.86
CA TRP A 385 -11.62 -3.00 17.85
C TRP A 385 -12.30 -2.21 19.01
N PRO A 386 -13.45 -2.63 19.57
CA PRO A 386 -14.12 -3.92 19.43
C PRO A 386 -14.98 -4.06 18.18
N HIS A 387 -14.97 -3.06 17.29
CA HIS A 387 -15.94 -3.05 16.21
C HIS A 387 -15.61 -4.02 15.10
N SER A 388 -14.33 -4.29 14.73
CA SER A 388 -13.92 -5.30 13.71
C SER A 388 -14.84 -5.38 12.48
N ILE A 389 -15.50 -4.27 12.15
CA ILE A 389 -16.55 -4.19 11.16
C ILE A 389 -16.24 -2.96 10.33
N ASP A 390 -16.19 -3.17 9.02
CA ASP A 390 -15.82 -2.13 8.07
C ASP A 390 -17.06 -1.29 7.70
N PHE A 391 -16.91 0.03 7.69
CA PHE A 391 -17.78 0.90 6.90
C PHE A 391 -17.19 0.93 5.49
N GLU A 392 -17.82 0.29 4.53
CA GLU A 392 -17.25 0.16 3.18
C GLU A 392 -18.31 0.03 2.10
N PHE A 393 -17.92 0.30 0.86
CA PHE A 393 -18.71 0.00 -0.32
C PHE A 393 -17.87 -0.57 -1.44
N PHE A 394 -18.54 -1.31 -2.32
CA PHE A 394 -17.97 -1.92 -3.51
C PHE A 394 -18.82 -1.58 -4.73
N TYR A 395 -18.25 -0.88 -5.69
CA TYR A 395 -18.79 -0.72 -7.03
C TYR A 395 -18.17 -1.74 -7.97
N LEU A 396 -19.02 -2.44 -8.71
CA LEU A 396 -18.67 -3.52 -9.64
C LEU A 396 -19.41 -3.33 -10.96
N THR A 397 -18.69 -3.37 -12.08
CA THR A 397 -19.31 -3.46 -13.41
C THR A 397 -19.84 -4.88 -13.71
N PRO A 398 -20.66 -5.04 -14.76
CA PRO A 398 -21.07 -6.36 -15.22
C PRO A 398 -19.87 -7.29 -15.49
N GLY A 399 -19.98 -8.53 -15.02
CA GLY A 399 -18.98 -9.59 -15.16
C GLY A 399 -17.94 -9.64 -14.05
N GLU A 400 -17.76 -8.56 -13.29
CA GLU A 400 -16.77 -8.50 -12.22
C GLU A 400 -17.27 -9.20 -10.96
N LYS A 401 -16.38 -9.87 -10.25
CA LYS A 401 -16.68 -10.51 -8.96
C LYS A 401 -16.05 -9.71 -7.84
N GLN A 402 -16.66 -9.77 -6.67
CA GLN A 402 -16.03 -9.27 -5.47
C GLN A 402 -14.85 -10.19 -5.12
N ASP A 403 -13.64 -9.65 -5.10
CA ASP A 403 -12.44 -10.37 -4.68
C ASP A 403 -12.13 -9.98 -3.24
N LEU A 404 -12.71 -10.71 -2.28
CA LEU A 404 -12.56 -10.46 -0.82
C LEU A 404 -11.51 -11.37 -0.15
N GLY A 405 -10.74 -12.17 -0.90
CA GLY A 405 -9.99 -13.28 -0.28
C GLY A 405 -10.93 -14.39 0.19
N GLU A 406 -10.46 -15.29 1.07
CA GLU A 406 -11.33 -16.35 1.61
C GLU A 406 -12.52 -15.72 2.34
N PRO A 407 -13.77 -15.99 1.92
CA PRO A 407 -14.93 -15.40 2.55
C PRO A 407 -15.03 -15.92 3.99
N GLU A 408 -14.92 -15.02 4.96
CA GLU A 408 -15.44 -15.31 6.30
C GLU A 408 -16.93 -15.66 6.14
N GLU A 409 -17.38 -16.76 6.73
CA GLU A 409 -18.77 -17.22 6.68
C GLU A 409 -19.73 -16.05 6.99
N GLY A 410 -20.55 -15.65 6.00
CA GLY A 410 -21.50 -14.53 6.12
C GLY A 410 -21.15 -13.24 5.37
N THR A 411 -20.07 -13.21 4.57
CA THR A 411 -19.67 -12.05 3.73
C THR A 411 -20.23 -12.06 2.30
N ILE A 412 -21.09 -13.03 1.97
CA ILE A 412 -21.61 -13.19 0.61
C ILE A 412 -22.84 -12.29 0.43
N PHE A 413 -22.74 -11.24 -0.39
CA PHE A 413 -23.90 -10.49 -0.85
C PHE A 413 -24.84 -11.41 -1.66
N ASP A 414 -26.14 -11.35 -1.40
CA ASP A 414 -27.12 -12.31 -1.94
C ASP A 414 -27.36 -12.12 -3.45
N SER A 415 -27.06 -10.93 -4.01
CA SER A 415 -27.20 -10.67 -5.45
C SER A 415 -26.03 -11.22 -6.27
N ASN A 416 -26.07 -12.53 -6.52
CA ASN A 416 -25.23 -13.23 -7.50
C ASN A 416 -25.47 -12.82 -8.97
N ASP A 417 -26.28 -11.79 -9.25
CA ASP A 417 -26.49 -11.32 -10.62
C ASP A 417 -25.28 -10.52 -11.11
N ILE A 418 -24.24 -11.27 -11.50
CA ILE A 418 -23.02 -10.74 -12.09
C ILE A 418 -23.26 -10.03 -13.43
N THR A 419 -24.45 -10.12 -14.01
CA THR A 419 -24.75 -9.49 -15.31
C THR A 419 -25.05 -8.01 -15.21
N LYS A 420 -25.28 -7.49 -13.99
CA LYS A 420 -25.66 -6.11 -13.73
C LYS A 420 -24.57 -5.31 -13.01
N PRO A 421 -24.49 -3.99 -13.21
CA PRO A 421 -23.66 -3.13 -12.39
C PRO A 421 -24.23 -3.09 -10.96
N ARG A 422 -23.35 -3.18 -9.97
CA ARG A 422 -23.71 -3.36 -8.56
C ARG A 422 -22.96 -2.38 -7.68
N LEU A 423 -23.65 -1.91 -6.65
CA LEU A 423 -23.10 -1.12 -5.57
C LEU A 423 -23.50 -1.75 -4.23
N PHE A 424 -22.54 -2.33 -3.55
CA PHE A 424 -22.71 -2.97 -2.25
C PHE A 424 -22.24 -2.05 -1.15
N TRP A 425 -22.97 -2.01 -0.04
CA TRP A 425 -22.62 -1.23 1.15
C TRP A 425 -22.58 -2.11 2.38
N ARG A 426 -21.58 -1.92 3.24
CA ARG A 426 -21.50 -2.47 4.59
C ARG A 426 -21.51 -1.34 5.60
N VAL A 427 -22.62 -1.17 6.32
CA VAL A 427 -22.93 0.09 7.03
C VAL A 427 -23.64 -0.11 8.36
N PRO A 428 -23.61 0.87 9.28
CA PRO A 428 -24.41 0.81 10.49
C PRO A 428 -25.89 0.63 10.16
N ARG A 429 -26.59 -0.17 10.97
CA ARG A 429 -28.03 -0.32 10.89
C ARG A 429 -28.72 1.04 10.86
N PHE A 430 -29.70 1.17 9.96
CA PHE A 430 -30.46 2.40 9.68
C PHE A 430 -29.72 3.50 8.93
N TRP A 431 -28.41 3.41 8.71
CA TRP A 431 -27.72 4.40 7.88
C TRP A 431 -28.06 4.19 6.40
N ARG A 432 -28.35 5.27 5.69
CA ARG A 432 -28.48 5.30 4.23
C ARG A 432 -27.72 6.50 3.70
N MET A 433 -27.21 6.37 2.47
CA MET A 433 -26.56 7.48 1.80
C MET A 433 -27.57 8.60 1.56
N ASN A 434 -27.11 9.85 1.58
CA ASN A 434 -27.99 10.99 1.31
C ASN A 434 -28.46 11.03 -0.16
N GLU A 435 -29.52 11.79 -0.44
CA GLU A 435 -30.14 11.89 -1.78
C GLU A 435 -29.16 12.30 -2.89
N SER A 436 -28.19 13.17 -2.57
CA SER A 436 -27.21 13.65 -3.56
C SER A 436 -26.20 12.57 -3.96
N VAL A 437 -25.74 11.77 -3.00
CA VAL A 437 -24.86 10.63 -3.24
C VAL A 437 -25.62 9.52 -3.95
N GLU A 438 -26.85 9.24 -3.52
CA GLU A 438 -27.71 8.23 -4.13
C GLU A 438 -28.01 8.53 -5.60
N LYS A 439 -28.31 9.79 -5.92
CA LYS A 439 -28.54 10.22 -7.29
C LYS A 439 -27.33 9.97 -8.18
N LEU A 440 -26.12 10.33 -7.74
CA LEU A 440 -24.89 10.09 -8.52
C LEU A 440 -24.65 8.60 -8.79
N TRP A 441 -24.92 7.75 -7.81
CA TRP A 441 -24.78 6.30 -7.99
C TRP A 441 -25.86 5.73 -8.90
N LYS A 442 -27.12 6.15 -8.77
CA LYS A 442 -28.20 5.75 -9.68
C LYS A 442 -27.89 6.15 -11.13
N ASP A 443 -27.38 7.37 -11.34
CA ASP A 443 -26.96 7.85 -12.66
C ASP A 443 -25.79 7.01 -13.21
N THR A 444 -24.87 6.57 -12.35
CA THR A 444 -23.70 5.75 -12.72
C THR A 444 -24.09 4.30 -13.05
N LEU A 445 -24.96 3.69 -12.24
CA LEU A 445 -25.36 2.29 -12.39
C LEU A 445 -26.39 2.10 -13.52
N GLY A 446 -27.16 3.13 -13.84
CA GLY A 446 -28.24 3.06 -14.82
C GLY A 446 -29.52 2.40 -14.27
N SER A 447 -30.54 2.25 -15.12
CA SER A 447 -31.87 1.77 -14.71
C SER A 447 -31.89 0.33 -14.17
N GLU A 448 -30.92 -0.48 -14.58
CA GLU A 448 -30.76 -1.88 -14.17
C GLU A 448 -29.75 -2.05 -13.03
N GLY A 449 -29.26 -0.95 -12.45
CA GLY A 449 -28.33 -0.94 -11.35
C GLY A 449 -28.87 -1.56 -10.06
N ILE A 450 -28.04 -2.32 -9.36
CA ILE A 450 -28.37 -2.87 -8.04
C ILE A 450 -27.65 -2.07 -6.96
N ILE A 451 -28.40 -1.63 -5.94
CA ILE A 451 -27.85 -1.07 -4.70
C ILE A 451 -28.30 -1.96 -3.55
N GLU A 452 -27.36 -2.54 -2.82
CA GLU A 452 -27.63 -3.46 -1.71
C GLU A 452 -26.87 -3.01 -0.45
N TYR A 453 -27.51 -3.17 0.71
CA TYR A 453 -26.98 -2.78 2.01
C TYR A 453 -26.91 -4.00 2.93
N GLN A 454 -25.70 -4.31 3.40
CA GLN A 454 -25.44 -5.18 4.52
C GLN A 454 -25.29 -4.33 5.79
N GLU A 455 -26.26 -4.45 6.69
CA GLU A 455 -26.31 -3.67 7.92
C GLU A 455 -25.65 -4.41 9.08
N TRP A 456 -24.94 -3.67 9.93
CA TRP A 456 -24.38 -4.18 11.17
C TRP A 456 -24.85 -3.40 12.40
N VAL A 457 -24.84 -4.06 13.56
CA VAL A 457 -25.22 -3.48 14.86
C VAL A 457 -24.03 -3.54 15.81
N LEU A 458 -23.72 -2.43 16.48
CA LEU A 458 -22.65 -2.36 17.47
C LEU A 458 -22.92 -3.36 18.61
N GLY A 459 -21.91 -4.15 18.98
CA GLY A 459 -21.95 -5.07 20.13
C GLY A 459 -22.49 -6.48 19.85
N LYS A 460 -22.94 -6.81 18.63
CA LYS A 460 -23.26 -8.19 18.24
C LYS A 460 -22.26 -8.70 17.20
N SER A 461 -21.42 -9.66 17.61
CA SER A 461 -20.68 -10.51 16.67
C SER A 461 -21.69 -11.27 15.80
N TYR A 462 -21.46 -11.28 14.48
CA TYR A 462 -22.34 -11.91 13.50
C TYR A 462 -22.58 -13.40 13.85
N ARG A 463 -23.83 -13.73 14.21
CA ARG A 463 -24.44 -15.03 13.92
C ARG A 463 -25.63 -14.75 13.00
N SER A 464 -25.59 -15.31 11.80
CA SER A 464 -26.64 -15.18 10.79
C SER A 464 -27.95 -15.79 11.30
N GLU A 465 -28.91 -14.97 11.71
CA GLU A 465 -30.31 -15.40 11.82
C GLU A 465 -31.02 -15.07 10.52
N VAL A 466 -31.16 -16.09 9.68
CA VAL A 466 -32.01 -16.06 8.49
C VAL A 466 -33.46 -16.03 8.97
N CYS A 467 -34.11 -14.86 8.91
CA CYS A 467 -35.56 -14.78 9.07
C CYS A 467 -36.26 -15.42 7.87
N LYS A 468 -36.62 -16.70 8.01
CA LYS A 468 -37.71 -17.32 7.23
C LYS A 468 -39.00 -17.20 8.03
N ASP A 469 -39.72 -16.10 7.85
CA ASP A 469 -41.14 -16.09 8.20
C ASP A 469 -41.94 -16.54 6.97
N SER A 470 -42.17 -17.85 6.91
CA SER A 470 -43.24 -18.45 6.10
C SER A 470 -44.04 -19.39 6.98
N THR A 471 -45.07 -18.86 7.62
CA THR A 471 -46.15 -19.66 8.23
C THR A 471 -47.45 -19.35 7.49
N GLN A 472 -47.78 -20.25 6.55
CA GLN A 472 -49.17 -20.49 6.17
C GLN A 472 -49.82 -21.46 7.17
N PRO A 473 -51.16 -21.43 7.31
CA PRO A 473 -51.89 -21.95 8.46
C PRO A 473 -52.12 -23.45 8.37
N SER A 474 -52.23 -24.11 9.53
CA SER A 474 -52.71 -25.49 9.65
C SER A 474 -54.20 -25.51 10.01
N ASP A 475 -54.89 -26.50 9.46
CA ASP A 475 -56.30 -26.84 9.60
C ASP A 475 -56.86 -26.91 11.03
#